data_AF-A0A2E0ERV7-F1
#
_entry.id   AF-A0A2E0ERV7-F1
#
_cell.length_a   1.000
_cell.length_b   1.000
_cell.length_c   1.000
_cell.angle_alpha   90.00
_cell.angle_beta   90.00
_cell.angle_gamma   90.00
#
_symmetry.space_group_name_H-M   'P 1'
#
loop_
_entity.id
_entity.type
_entity.pdbx_description
1 polymer ?
#
loop_
_entity_poly.entity_id
_entity_poly.type
_entity_poly.pdbx_seq_one_letter_code
_entity_poly.pdbx_strand_id
1 'polypeptide(L)'
;MITKYSKNIIGLTLIEILIGIIITSIMMAAMYTSYNVVNRSYTQVSEKAKISRSSRDLVSMLMRDIRMAGFRYYAGPDQIAKFAEDSTEGIDGCPDPGIMLPKTSYLKIEDSNDPEKHHNPLVIRKNTQGAGTVTTGGANDTCCDQIQISYEDFNQNDHGLGEQVYKRYRITYFADASPTSPDSYAVFKRVESYNQPREGCDLYSNFAAADWVRTCPECTREDVLVRDHIEDMEFIPIDQDGRVIKDSSGNYPAPEKPGIRDRLYDIRGVDIKLTFRSKEFFFNESSTGANQKIITGLSERNLQTNDRYLRDSVIVTVGTRNIGGQAF
;
A
#
# COMPACT_ATOMS: atom_id res chain seq x y z
N MET A 1 22.88 -10.81 95.00
CA MET A 1 21.86 -11.67 94.37
C MET A 1 21.87 -11.35 92.88
N ILE A 2 22.42 -12.23 92.04
CA ILE A 2 22.57 -11.97 90.59
C ILE A 2 21.25 -12.38 89.91
N THR A 3 20.51 -11.41 89.39
CA THR A 3 19.29 -11.64 88.61
C THR A 3 19.65 -12.17 87.22
N LYS A 4 19.31 -13.43 86.97
CA LYS A 4 19.53 -14.13 85.69
C LYS A 4 18.42 -13.75 84.72
N TYR A 5 18.72 -12.96 83.69
CA TYR A 5 17.79 -12.69 82.59
C TYR A 5 17.75 -13.90 81.65
N SER A 6 16.64 -14.64 81.65
CA SER A 6 16.32 -15.64 80.64
C SER A 6 15.96 -14.93 79.33
N LYS A 7 16.83 -14.96 78.32
CA LYS A 7 16.45 -14.60 76.95
C LYS A 7 15.64 -15.77 76.40
N ASN A 8 14.32 -15.62 76.29
CA ASN A 8 13.48 -16.55 75.55
C ASN A 8 13.79 -16.39 74.06
N ILE A 9 14.69 -17.23 73.55
CA ILE A 9 14.92 -17.33 72.11
C ILE A 9 13.74 -18.14 71.56
N ILE A 10 12.77 -17.47 70.94
CA ILE A 10 11.67 -18.13 70.22
C ILE A 10 12.29 -18.76 68.98
N GLY A 11 12.65 -20.05 69.09
CA GLY A 11 13.15 -20.83 67.96
C GLY A 11 11.99 -21.38 67.15
N LEU A 12 12.08 -21.30 65.83
CA LEU A 12 11.17 -22.00 64.92
C LEU A 12 11.49 -23.50 64.93
N THR A 13 10.45 -24.33 64.96
CA THR A 13 10.61 -25.77 64.83
C THR A 13 10.94 -26.14 63.39
N LEU A 14 11.67 -27.25 63.18
CA LEU A 14 12.02 -27.74 61.83
C LEU A 14 10.77 -27.93 60.95
N ILE A 15 9.68 -28.42 61.55
CA ILE A 15 8.42 -28.68 60.83
C ILE A 15 7.72 -27.39 60.40
N GLU A 16 7.77 -26.32 61.20
CA GLU A 16 7.22 -25.00 60.83
C GLU A 16 7.97 -24.40 59.63
N ILE A 17 9.30 -24.52 59.60
CA ILE A 17 10.11 -24.07 58.46
C ILE A 17 9.80 -24.89 57.21
N LEU A 18 9.66 -26.21 57.36
CA LEU A 18 9.37 -27.11 56.23
C LEU A 18 7.99 -26.83 55.62
N ILE A 19 6.96 -26.60 56.45
CA ILE A 19 5.63 -26.21 55.99
C ILE A 19 5.67 -24.84 55.30
N GLY A 20 6.40 -23.86 55.85
CA GLY A 20 6.55 -22.53 55.24
C GLY A 20 7.17 -22.58 53.85
N ILE A 21 8.23 -23.37 53.66
CA ILE A 21 8.89 -23.55 52.35
C ILE A 21 7.94 -24.22 51.35
N ILE A 22 7.19 -25.23 51.77
CA ILE A 22 6.24 -25.92 50.88
C ILE A 22 5.13 -24.96 50.42
N ILE A 23 4.49 -24.23 51.33
CA ILE A 23 3.39 -23.31 50.98
C ILE A 23 3.90 -22.21 50.04
N THR A 24 5.02 -21.58 50.36
CA THR A 24 5.62 -20.53 49.51
C THR A 24 6.00 -21.03 48.12
N SER A 25 6.53 -22.25 48.01
CA SER A 25 6.86 -22.84 46.71
C SER A 25 5.61 -23.11 45.85
N ILE A 26 4.52 -23.60 46.45
CA ILE A 26 3.24 -23.82 45.75
C ILE A 26 2.65 -22.48 45.30
N MET A 27 2.68 -21.45 46.16
CA MET A 27 2.20 -20.11 45.79
C MET A 27 3.02 -19.49 44.67
N MET A 28 4.35 -19.59 44.74
CA MET A 28 5.24 -19.07 43.70
C MET A 28 5.03 -19.80 42.37
N ALA A 29 4.83 -21.13 42.40
CA ALA A 29 4.49 -21.91 41.21
C ALA A 29 3.16 -21.47 40.59
N ALA A 30 2.11 -21.27 41.40
CA ALA A 30 0.82 -20.80 40.92
C ALA A 30 0.86 -19.36 40.37
N MET A 31 1.66 -18.47 40.98
CA MET A 31 1.86 -17.11 40.46
C MET A 31 2.60 -17.12 39.13
N TYR A 32 3.63 -17.97 38.97
CA TYR A 32 4.38 -18.09 37.73
C TYR A 32 3.52 -18.57 36.56
N THR A 33 2.67 -19.59 36.77
CA THR A 33 1.74 -20.05 35.74
C THR A 33 0.71 -18.97 35.37
N SER A 34 0.17 -18.27 36.37
CA SER A 34 -0.77 -17.17 36.16
C SER A 34 -0.15 -16.01 35.38
N TYR A 35 1.07 -15.60 35.72
CA TYR A 35 1.82 -14.57 35.00
C TYR A 35 1.98 -14.93 33.51
N ASN A 36 2.37 -16.18 33.23
CA ASN A 36 2.53 -16.64 31.85
C ASN A 36 1.22 -16.58 31.05
N VAL A 37 0.08 -16.96 31.65
CA VAL A 37 -1.23 -16.89 31.00
C VAL A 37 -1.63 -15.43 30.71
N VAL A 38 -1.42 -14.52 31.66
CA VAL A 38 -1.72 -13.09 31.50
C VAL A 38 -0.82 -12.46 30.44
N ASN A 39 0.48 -12.72 30.47
CA ASN A 39 1.43 -12.17 29.51
C ASN A 39 1.12 -12.64 28.08
N ARG A 40 0.76 -13.91 27.90
CA ARG A 40 0.31 -14.44 26.59
C ARG A 40 -0.97 -13.76 26.10
N SER A 41 -1.94 -13.58 26.99
CA SER A 41 -3.20 -12.90 26.66
C SER A 41 -2.95 -11.45 26.23
N TYR A 42 -2.03 -10.77 26.92
CA TYR A 42 -1.61 -9.42 26.55
C TYR A 42 -0.96 -9.38 25.16
N THR A 43 -0.04 -10.30 24.85
CA THR A 43 0.57 -10.41 23.52
C THR A 43 -0.48 -10.63 22.43
N GLN A 44 -1.44 -11.52 22.64
CA GLN A 44 -2.51 -11.78 21.67
C GLN A 44 -3.35 -10.53 21.37
N VAL A 45 -3.81 -9.83 22.41
CA VAL A 45 -4.60 -8.59 22.24
C VAL A 45 -3.76 -7.51 21.57
N SER A 46 -2.49 -7.38 21.96
CA SER A 46 -1.56 -6.42 21.38
C SER A 46 -1.31 -6.67 19.89
N GLU A 47 -1.00 -7.91 19.49
CA GLU A 47 -0.76 -8.27 18.09
C GLU A 47 -2.00 -8.04 17.22
N LYS A 48 -3.19 -8.45 17.68
CA LYS A 48 -4.45 -8.19 16.97
C LYS A 48 -4.70 -6.69 16.80
N ALA A 49 -4.43 -5.89 17.85
CA ALA A 49 -4.57 -4.44 17.79
C ALA A 49 -3.53 -3.77 16.88
N LYS A 50 -2.31 -4.30 16.79
CA LYS A 50 -1.27 -3.81 15.85
C LYS A 50 -1.69 -4.07 14.41
N ILE A 51 -2.12 -5.30 14.08
CA ILE A 51 -2.61 -5.65 12.73
C ILE A 51 -3.82 -4.79 12.34
N SER A 52 -4.77 -4.60 13.26
CA SER A 52 -5.96 -3.77 13.00
C SER A 52 -5.60 -2.30 12.73
N ARG A 53 -4.58 -1.75 13.39
CA ARG A 53 -4.10 -0.39 13.12
C ARG A 53 -3.33 -0.31 11.81
N SER A 54 -2.37 -1.21 11.58
CA SER A 54 -1.54 -1.19 10.38
C SER A 54 -2.35 -1.38 9.09
N SER A 55 -3.36 -2.23 9.14
CA SER A 55 -4.29 -2.46 8.03
C SER A 55 -5.11 -1.20 7.71
N ARG A 56 -5.69 -0.54 8.71
CA ARG A 56 -6.43 0.71 8.49
C ARG A 56 -5.57 1.81 7.88
N ASP A 57 -4.32 1.94 8.30
CA ASP A 57 -3.41 2.95 7.74
C ASP A 57 -3.12 2.69 6.26
N LEU A 58 -2.75 1.45 5.90
CA LEU A 58 -2.44 1.08 4.52
C LEU A 58 -3.67 1.18 3.63
N VAL A 59 -4.80 0.64 4.07
CA VAL A 59 -6.05 0.71 3.32
C VAL A 59 -6.48 2.16 3.15
N SER A 60 -6.40 3.01 4.18
CA SER A 60 -6.76 4.44 4.05
C SER A 60 -5.90 5.17 3.02
N MET A 61 -4.60 4.84 2.96
CA MET A 61 -3.69 5.36 1.94
C MET A 61 -4.12 4.92 0.53
N LEU A 62 -4.37 3.62 0.34
CA LEU A 62 -4.87 3.07 -0.93
C LEU A 62 -6.21 3.67 -1.34
N MET A 63 -7.16 3.82 -0.40
CA MET A 63 -8.47 4.42 -0.70
C MET A 63 -8.34 5.84 -1.22
N ARG A 64 -7.47 6.64 -0.60
CA ARG A 64 -7.23 8.04 -1.02
C ARG A 64 -6.68 8.08 -2.44
N ASP A 65 -5.69 7.26 -2.74
CA ASP A 65 -5.02 7.27 -4.04
C ASP A 65 -5.93 6.70 -5.14
N ILE A 66 -6.63 5.59 -4.89
CA ILE A 66 -7.59 5.00 -5.85
C ILE A 66 -8.72 5.97 -6.20
N ARG A 67 -9.19 6.77 -5.24
CA ARG A 67 -10.20 7.79 -5.50
C ARG A 67 -9.70 8.92 -6.40
N MET A 68 -8.39 9.16 -6.43
CA MET A 68 -7.76 10.14 -7.32
C MET A 68 -7.46 9.58 -8.70
N ALA A 69 -7.51 8.26 -8.88
CA ALA A 69 -7.28 7.61 -10.18
C ALA A 69 -8.10 8.28 -11.29
N GLY A 70 -7.42 8.67 -12.37
CA GLY A 70 -8.00 9.36 -13.54
C GLY A 70 -8.40 10.81 -13.32
N PHE A 71 -8.07 11.43 -12.19
CA PHE A 71 -8.32 12.86 -11.99
C PHE A 71 -7.56 13.67 -13.05
N ARG A 72 -8.25 14.66 -13.64
CA ARG A 72 -7.71 15.61 -14.61
C ARG A 72 -7.88 17.02 -14.11
N TYR A 73 -6.87 17.86 -14.32
CA TYR A 73 -6.96 19.27 -13.97
C TYR A 73 -7.50 20.09 -15.14
N TYR A 74 -8.38 21.04 -14.83
CA TYR A 74 -8.92 21.98 -15.81
C TYR A 74 -8.56 23.41 -15.41
N ALA A 75 -7.70 24.06 -16.18
CA ALA A 75 -7.29 25.43 -15.89
C ALA A 75 -8.45 26.42 -16.12
N GLY A 76 -8.62 27.35 -15.16
CA GLY A 76 -9.56 28.46 -15.28
C GLY A 76 -9.04 29.58 -16.17
N PRO A 77 -9.92 30.47 -16.66
CA PRO A 77 -9.53 31.59 -17.52
C PRO A 77 -8.49 32.50 -16.87
N ASP A 78 -8.61 32.77 -15.57
CA ASP A 78 -7.66 33.61 -14.82
C ASP A 78 -6.27 32.97 -14.74
N GLN A 79 -6.20 31.64 -14.65
CA GLN A 79 -4.93 30.92 -14.61
C GLN A 79 -4.24 30.90 -15.96
N ILE A 80 -5.04 30.77 -17.03
CA ILE A 80 -4.57 30.83 -18.42
C ILE A 80 -4.03 32.23 -18.73
N ALA A 81 -4.74 33.28 -18.34
CA ALA A 81 -4.31 34.67 -18.54
C ALA A 81 -3.02 34.96 -17.77
N LYS A 82 -2.97 34.60 -16.48
CA LYS A 82 -1.76 34.80 -15.67
C LYS A 82 -0.56 33.99 -16.17
N PHE A 83 -0.77 32.75 -16.64
CA PHE A 83 0.34 31.99 -17.25
C PHE A 83 0.89 32.67 -18.51
N ALA A 84 0.01 33.27 -19.32
CA ALA A 84 0.43 34.04 -20.49
C ALA A 84 1.26 35.27 -20.07
N GLU A 85 0.82 36.03 -19.06
CA GLU A 85 1.57 37.15 -18.48
C GLU A 85 2.95 36.71 -17.93
N ASP A 86 2.97 35.69 -17.07
CA ASP A 86 4.21 35.17 -16.45
C ASP A 86 5.19 34.63 -17.52
N SER A 87 4.68 34.05 -18.61
CA SER A 87 5.50 33.54 -19.72
C SER A 87 6.15 34.63 -20.58
N THR A 88 5.60 35.83 -20.58
CA THR A 88 6.14 37.00 -21.29
C THR A 88 7.27 37.66 -20.49
N GLU A 89 7.18 37.66 -19.16
CA GLU A 89 8.17 38.28 -18.27
C GLU A 89 9.32 37.33 -17.87
N GLY A 90 9.05 36.02 -17.76
CA GLY A 90 9.97 35.04 -17.18
C GLY A 90 10.83 34.25 -18.18
N ILE A 91 10.60 34.37 -19.49
CA ILE A 91 11.23 33.52 -20.51
C ILE A 91 11.77 34.40 -21.64
N ASP A 92 13.07 34.25 -21.95
CA ASP A 92 13.72 34.92 -23.08
C ASP A 92 12.98 34.63 -24.41
N GLY A 93 12.11 35.55 -24.83
CA GLY A 93 11.67 35.69 -26.22
C GLY A 93 10.30 35.13 -26.60
N CYS A 94 9.36 34.91 -25.68
CA CYS A 94 7.97 34.66 -26.08
C CYS A 94 7.28 35.97 -26.49
N PRO A 95 6.76 36.08 -27.73
CA PRO A 95 6.12 37.31 -28.20
C PRO A 95 4.77 37.52 -27.50
N ASP A 96 4.37 38.77 -27.32
CA ASP A 96 3.04 39.14 -26.81
C ASP A 96 1.92 38.43 -27.60
N PRO A 97 0.90 37.86 -26.93
CA PRO A 97 0.55 37.98 -25.50
C PRO A 97 1.16 36.88 -24.60
N GLY A 98 2.27 36.24 -25.00
CA GLY A 98 2.84 35.10 -24.30
C GLY A 98 2.18 33.78 -24.71
N ILE A 99 2.30 32.76 -23.86
CA ILE A 99 1.85 31.41 -24.15
C ILE A 99 0.45 31.18 -23.60
N MET A 100 -0.50 30.91 -24.50
CA MET A 100 -1.87 30.57 -24.12
C MET A 100 -1.95 29.10 -23.68
N LEU A 101 -2.19 28.90 -22.39
CA LEU A 101 -2.37 27.57 -21.82
C LEU A 101 -3.73 26.97 -22.25
N PRO A 102 -3.78 25.71 -22.73
CA PRO A 102 -5.06 25.03 -22.96
C PRO A 102 -5.78 24.75 -21.64
N LYS A 103 -7.12 24.65 -21.69
CA LYS A 103 -7.95 24.30 -20.51
C LYS A 103 -7.64 22.91 -19.95
N THR A 104 -7.19 21.98 -20.79
CA THR A 104 -6.79 20.62 -20.40
C THR A 104 -5.29 20.45 -20.52
N SER A 105 -4.73 19.42 -19.89
CA SER A 105 -3.30 19.15 -19.97
C SER A 105 -2.79 18.98 -21.40
N TYR A 106 -1.64 19.57 -21.69
CA TYR A 106 -0.90 19.43 -22.96
C TYR A 106 0.14 18.30 -22.92
N LEU A 107 0.17 17.54 -21.82
CA LEU A 107 1.10 16.43 -21.64
C LEU A 107 0.85 15.37 -22.70
N LYS A 108 1.93 14.91 -23.35
CA LYS A 108 1.87 13.87 -24.36
C LYS A 108 1.24 12.62 -23.77
N ILE A 109 0.25 12.11 -24.48
CA ILE A 109 -0.28 10.78 -24.22
C ILE A 109 0.61 9.82 -25.01
N GLU A 110 1.53 9.16 -24.31
CA GLU A 110 2.29 8.04 -24.88
C GLU A 110 1.37 6.86 -25.21
N ASP A 111 1.91 5.82 -25.84
CA ASP A 111 1.10 4.67 -26.26
C ASP A 111 0.34 4.08 -25.06
N SER A 112 -0.99 4.20 -25.12
CA SER A 112 -1.90 3.72 -24.08
C SER A 112 -1.81 2.20 -23.87
N ASN A 113 -1.19 1.49 -24.81
CA ASN A 113 -1.01 0.04 -24.80
C ASN A 113 0.38 -0.40 -24.30
N ASP A 114 1.33 0.52 -24.18
CA ASP A 114 2.67 0.23 -23.68
C ASP A 114 2.61 0.05 -22.15
N PRO A 115 3.09 -1.08 -21.60
CA PRO A 115 2.95 -1.39 -20.18
C PRO A 115 3.80 -0.49 -19.25
N GLU A 116 4.85 0.16 -19.77
CA GLU A 116 5.74 1.03 -18.98
C GLU A 116 5.42 2.51 -19.17
N LYS A 117 4.90 2.87 -20.33
CA LYS A 117 4.70 4.26 -20.76
C LYS A 117 3.27 4.76 -20.68
N HIS A 118 2.29 3.87 -20.50
CA HIS A 118 0.89 4.26 -20.46
C HIS A 118 0.57 5.32 -19.40
N HIS A 119 -0.46 6.10 -19.69
CA HIS A 119 -1.09 7.05 -18.77
C HIS A 119 -2.46 6.57 -18.28
N ASN A 120 -2.77 5.28 -18.43
CA ASN A 120 -4.05 4.72 -17.99
C ASN A 120 -4.30 5.05 -16.51
N PRO A 121 -5.55 5.41 -16.15
CA PRO A 121 -5.87 5.98 -14.85
C PRO A 121 -5.72 4.97 -13.71
N LEU A 122 -6.00 3.70 -13.99
CA LEU A 122 -5.94 2.61 -13.03
C LEU A 122 -5.60 1.31 -13.77
N VAL A 123 -4.54 0.63 -13.36
CA VAL A 123 -4.13 -0.67 -13.89
C VAL A 123 -3.85 -1.61 -12.73
N ILE A 124 -4.42 -2.81 -12.79
CA ILE A 124 -4.18 -3.85 -11.78
C ILE A 124 -3.55 -5.05 -12.48
N ARG A 125 -2.38 -5.48 -11.99
CA ARG A 125 -1.68 -6.66 -12.49
C ARG A 125 -1.69 -7.75 -11.45
N LYS A 126 -2.19 -8.92 -11.84
CA LYS A 126 -2.25 -10.08 -10.95
C LYS A 126 -0.87 -10.68 -10.78
N ASN A 127 -0.58 -11.14 -9.56
CA ASN A 127 0.66 -11.86 -9.25
C ASN A 127 1.92 -11.19 -9.84
N THR A 128 2.05 -9.88 -9.65
CA THR A 128 3.18 -9.09 -10.15
C THR A 128 3.91 -8.52 -8.95
N GLN A 129 4.99 -9.19 -8.57
CA GLN A 129 5.87 -8.73 -7.50
C GLN A 129 6.84 -7.66 -8.03
N GLY A 130 7.25 -6.76 -7.15
CA GLY A 130 8.05 -5.61 -7.53
C GLY A 130 7.24 -4.57 -8.31
N ALA A 131 7.91 -3.49 -8.67
CA ALA A 131 7.27 -2.33 -9.28
C ALA A 131 7.25 -2.35 -10.81
N GLY A 132 7.82 -3.40 -11.42
CA GLY A 132 7.83 -3.59 -12.87
C GLY A 132 6.53 -4.19 -13.38
N THR A 133 6.58 -4.68 -14.62
CA THR A 133 5.44 -5.29 -15.32
C THR A 133 5.58 -6.81 -15.42
N VAL A 134 6.68 -7.37 -14.91
CA VAL A 134 7.01 -8.79 -15.00
C VAL A 134 6.57 -9.51 -13.73
N THR A 135 5.83 -10.62 -13.89
CA THR A 135 5.55 -11.57 -12.82
C THR A 135 6.85 -12.26 -12.40
N THR A 136 7.37 -11.93 -11.22
CA THR A 136 8.60 -12.51 -10.67
C THR A 136 8.37 -13.54 -9.55
N GLY A 137 7.11 -13.80 -9.17
CA GLY A 137 6.77 -14.84 -8.20
C GLY A 137 7.07 -16.25 -8.75
N GLY A 138 7.51 -17.16 -7.88
CA GLY A 138 7.60 -18.59 -8.23
C GLY A 138 6.24 -19.14 -8.65
N ALA A 139 6.20 -20.24 -9.43
CA ALA A 139 4.95 -20.81 -9.95
C ALA A 139 3.88 -21.17 -8.89
N ASN A 140 4.27 -21.25 -7.62
CA ASN A 140 3.41 -21.52 -6.47
C ASN A 140 3.19 -20.30 -5.55
N ASP A 141 3.86 -19.17 -5.82
CA ASP A 141 3.66 -17.94 -5.08
C ASP A 141 2.44 -17.23 -5.63
N THR A 142 1.36 -17.27 -4.85
CA THR A 142 0.06 -16.71 -5.24
C THR A 142 -0.09 -15.25 -4.78
N CYS A 143 0.89 -14.74 -4.02
CA CYS A 143 1.02 -13.33 -3.68
C CYS A 143 2.06 -12.68 -4.61
N CYS A 144 1.87 -11.46 -5.12
CA CYS A 144 0.87 -10.47 -4.75
C CYS A 144 0.41 -9.68 -5.98
N ASP A 145 -0.75 -9.04 -5.92
CA ASP A 145 -1.21 -8.16 -7.01
C ASP A 145 -0.51 -6.80 -6.91
N GLN A 146 -0.32 -6.14 -8.05
CA GLN A 146 0.18 -4.76 -8.16
C GLN A 146 -0.97 -3.85 -8.62
N ILE A 147 -1.02 -2.64 -8.10
CA ILE A 147 -1.94 -1.59 -8.53
C ILE A 147 -1.16 -0.32 -8.90
N GLN A 148 -1.41 0.18 -10.10
CA GLN A 148 -0.85 1.42 -10.64
C GLN A 148 -1.96 2.43 -10.84
N ILE A 149 -1.76 3.64 -10.34
CA ILE A 149 -2.75 4.71 -10.28
C ILE A 149 -2.14 5.96 -10.91
N SER A 150 -2.79 6.52 -11.93
CA SER A 150 -2.35 7.75 -12.57
C SER A 150 -3.36 8.87 -12.35
N TYR A 151 -2.88 10.07 -12.03
CA TYR A 151 -3.70 11.27 -11.85
C TYR A 151 -2.92 12.54 -12.19
N GLU A 152 -3.64 13.63 -12.47
CA GLU A 152 -3.04 14.92 -12.78
C GLU A 152 -3.01 15.88 -11.59
N ASP A 153 -2.17 16.91 -11.70
CA ASP A 153 -2.12 18.05 -10.79
C ASP A 153 -1.72 19.30 -11.57
N PHE A 154 -1.69 20.46 -10.92
CA PHE A 154 -1.36 21.73 -11.56
C PHE A 154 -0.61 22.67 -10.62
N ASN A 155 0.50 23.24 -11.10
CA ASN A 155 1.25 24.27 -10.41
C ASN A 155 1.52 25.45 -11.34
N GLN A 156 0.88 26.59 -11.06
CA GLN A 156 1.06 27.81 -11.86
C GLN A 156 2.46 28.41 -11.77
N ASN A 157 3.19 28.10 -10.70
CA ASN A 157 4.53 28.68 -10.48
C ASN A 157 5.61 27.99 -11.33
N ASP A 158 5.30 26.85 -11.96
CA ASP A 158 6.26 26.07 -12.76
C ASP A 158 6.19 26.51 -14.25
N HIS A 159 6.38 27.81 -14.48
CA HIS A 159 6.26 28.46 -15.80
C HIS A 159 7.60 28.75 -16.47
N GLY A 160 8.73 28.40 -15.85
CA GLY A 160 10.07 28.60 -16.40
C GLY A 160 10.40 27.70 -17.59
N LEU A 161 11.60 27.90 -18.16
CA LEU A 161 12.17 27.01 -19.17
C LEU A 161 12.44 25.63 -18.57
N GLY A 162 12.04 24.56 -19.28
CA GLY A 162 12.17 23.18 -18.78
C GLY A 162 11.14 22.79 -17.71
N GLU A 163 10.24 23.69 -17.32
CA GLU A 163 9.18 23.42 -16.36
C GLU A 163 7.83 23.13 -17.05
N GLN A 164 6.92 22.52 -16.29
CA GLN A 164 5.57 22.19 -16.74
C GLN A 164 4.55 22.53 -15.65
N VAL A 165 3.51 23.27 -16.04
CA VAL A 165 2.43 23.65 -15.11
C VAL A 165 1.47 22.49 -14.86
N TYR A 166 1.12 21.74 -15.89
CA TYR A 166 0.36 20.50 -15.73
C TYR A 166 1.31 19.39 -15.29
N LYS A 167 0.96 18.75 -14.18
CA LYS A 167 1.70 17.61 -13.64
C LYS A 167 0.88 16.35 -13.80
N ARG A 168 1.56 15.24 -13.93
CA ARG A 168 0.93 13.92 -13.88
C ARG A 168 1.78 13.02 -13.00
N TYR A 169 1.13 12.36 -12.08
CA TYR A 169 1.76 11.46 -11.14
C TYR A 169 1.28 10.03 -11.39
N ARG A 170 2.18 9.08 -11.19
CA ARG A 170 1.90 7.65 -11.15
C ARG A 170 2.32 7.11 -9.81
N ILE A 171 1.37 6.49 -9.13
CA ILE A 171 1.60 5.78 -7.88
C ILE A 171 1.48 4.27 -8.15
N THR A 172 2.53 3.54 -7.80
CA THR A 172 2.57 2.08 -7.89
C THR A 172 2.66 1.50 -6.49
N TYR A 173 1.65 0.73 -6.11
CA TYR A 173 1.71 -0.15 -4.94
C TYR A 173 1.95 -1.57 -5.39
N PHE A 174 2.94 -2.20 -4.78
CA PHE A 174 3.35 -3.55 -5.09
C PHE A 174 3.89 -4.22 -3.83
N ALA A 175 4.01 -5.53 -3.88
CA ALA A 175 4.67 -6.26 -2.81
C ALA A 175 5.98 -6.86 -3.30
N ASP A 176 6.92 -6.99 -2.38
CA ASP A 176 8.21 -7.63 -2.60
C ASP A 176 8.65 -8.31 -1.29
N ALA A 177 9.72 -9.10 -1.35
CA ALA A 177 10.28 -9.79 -0.19
C ALA A 177 10.48 -8.81 0.97
N SER A 178 9.99 -9.17 2.16
CA SER A 178 10.11 -8.27 3.31
C SER A 178 11.56 -8.17 3.76
N PRO A 179 12.11 -6.95 3.92
CA PRO A 179 13.48 -6.77 4.41
C PRO A 179 13.62 -7.15 5.90
N THR A 180 12.50 -7.25 6.63
CA THR A 180 12.47 -7.53 8.06
C THR A 180 12.03 -8.95 8.41
N SER A 181 11.46 -9.70 7.46
CA SER A 181 10.88 -11.02 7.72
C SER A 181 10.97 -11.91 6.46
N PRO A 182 11.95 -12.83 6.40
CA PRO A 182 12.24 -13.65 5.21
C PRO A 182 11.07 -14.48 4.70
N ASP A 183 10.12 -14.81 5.58
CA ASP A 183 8.96 -15.67 5.27
C ASP A 183 7.68 -14.86 4.99
N SER A 184 7.79 -13.57 4.67
CA SER A 184 6.64 -12.71 4.40
C SER A 184 6.96 -11.63 3.37
N TYR A 185 5.90 -11.04 2.82
CA TYR A 185 6.00 -9.90 1.93
C TYR A 185 5.92 -8.57 2.68
N ALA A 186 6.40 -7.54 2.01
CA ALA A 186 6.21 -6.16 2.39
C ALA A 186 5.59 -5.39 1.23
N VAL A 187 4.73 -4.43 1.54
CA VAL A 187 4.13 -3.52 0.57
C VAL A 187 4.97 -2.27 0.46
N PHE A 188 5.32 -1.94 -0.78
CA PHE A 188 6.08 -0.77 -1.16
C PHE A 188 5.20 0.19 -1.95
N LYS A 189 5.53 1.48 -1.84
CA LYS A 189 4.94 2.57 -2.62
C LYS A 189 6.02 3.27 -3.41
N ARG A 190 5.76 3.43 -4.70
CA ARG A 190 6.54 4.23 -5.62
C ARG A 190 5.69 5.37 -6.15
N VAL A 191 6.22 6.58 -6.16
CA VAL A 191 5.61 7.77 -6.76
C VAL A 191 6.57 8.32 -7.82
N GLU A 192 6.05 8.43 -9.04
CA GLU A 192 6.74 8.94 -10.22
C GLU A 192 5.96 10.13 -10.78
N SER A 193 6.66 11.09 -11.38
CA SER A 193 6.06 12.19 -12.12
C SER A 193 6.38 12.08 -13.60
N TYR A 194 5.42 12.36 -14.47
CA TYR A 194 5.69 12.47 -15.90
C TYR A 194 6.37 13.81 -16.17
N ASN A 195 7.63 13.76 -16.60
CA ASN A 195 8.42 14.93 -16.93
C ASN A 195 8.39 15.13 -18.45
N GLN A 196 7.93 16.28 -18.90
CA GLN A 196 7.94 16.75 -20.29
C GLN A 196 8.43 18.20 -20.27
N PRO A 197 9.76 18.40 -20.28
CA PRO A 197 10.34 19.73 -20.21
C PRO A 197 10.00 20.50 -21.48
N ARG A 198 9.54 21.74 -21.31
CA ARG A 198 9.23 22.64 -22.43
C ARG A 198 10.48 23.31 -22.97
N GLU A 199 10.58 23.43 -24.30
CA GLU A 199 11.63 24.19 -24.98
C GLU A 199 11.05 25.45 -25.63
N GLY A 200 11.54 26.62 -25.20
CA GLY A 200 11.06 27.91 -25.69
C GLY A 200 9.57 28.12 -25.41
N CYS A 201 8.85 28.66 -26.38
CA CYS A 201 7.44 29.09 -26.23
C CYS A 201 6.40 28.06 -26.68
N ASP A 202 6.85 26.90 -27.16
CA ASP A 202 5.97 25.87 -27.70
C ASP A 202 5.66 24.84 -26.60
N LEU A 203 4.38 24.73 -26.22
CA LEU A 203 3.90 23.75 -25.24
C LEU A 203 4.05 22.29 -25.74
N TYR A 204 4.23 22.10 -27.04
CA TYR A 204 4.24 20.80 -27.71
C TYR A 204 5.63 20.43 -28.27
N SER A 205 6.67 21.22 -27.99
CA SER A 205 8.02 20.94 -28.46
C SER A 205 8.74 19.87 -27.63
N ASN A 206 9.62 19.10 -28.31
CA ASN A 206 10.61 18.18 -27.75
C ASN A 206 10.12 17.06 -26.79
N PHE A 207 9.46 16.04 -27.35
CA PHE A 207 9.08 14.83 -26.61
C PHE A 207 10.22 13.83 -26.37
N ALA A 208 11.45 14.11 -26.83
CA ALA A 208 12.54 13.13 -26.75
C ALA A 208 13.03 12.92 -25.30
N ALA A 209 12.83 13.91 -24.43
CA ALA A 209 13.14 13.84 -23.00
C ALA A 209 11.92 13.53 -22.12
N ALA A 210 10.77 13.20 -22.73
CA ALA A 210 9.55 12.94 -21.98
C ALA A 210 9.55 11.51 -21.43
N ASP A 211 9.49 11.38 -20.09
CA ASP A 211 9.47 10.08 -19.42
C ASP A 211 8.97 10.19 -17.98
N TRP A 212 8.67 9.06 -17.37
CA TRP A 212 8.40 8.92 -15.95
C TRP A 212 9.70 9.05 -15.15
N VAL A 213 9.78 10.07 -14.30
CA VAL A 213 10.95 10.33 -13.44
C VAL A 213 10.63 10.20 -11.96
N ARG A 214 11.68 10.00 -11.16
CA ARG A 214 11.61 9.92 -9.68
C ARG A 214 12.28 11.07 -8.95
N THR A 215 12.81 12.02 -9.69
CA THR A 215 13.67 13.10 -9.17
C THR A 215 12.89 14.33 -8.73
N CYS A 216 11.56 14.26 -8.64
CA CYS A 216 10.70 15.37 -8.23
C CYS A 216 10.50 15.48 -6.70
N PRO A 217 10.08 16.65 -6.16
CA PRO A 217 9.84 16.83 -4.73
C PRO A 217 8.74 15.91 -4.16
N GLU A 218 7.69 15.63 -4.94
CA GLU A 218 6.58 14.75 -4.53
C GLU A 218 6.87 13.26 -4.80
N CYS A 219 7.97 12.96 -5.51
CA CYS A 219 8.34 11.62 -5.95
C CYS A 219 9.09 10.86 -4.86
N THR A 220 9.11 9.54 -4.99
CA THR A 220 9.95 8.68 -4.17
C THR A 220 11.18 8.28 -4.98
N ARG A 221 12.37 8.75 -4.55
CA ARG A 221 13.64 8.39 -5.21
C ARG A 221 13.90 6.88 -5.21
N GLU A 222 13.59 6.25 -4.08
CA GLU A 222 13.62 4.80 -3.87
C GLU A 222 12.24 4.30 -3.47
N ASP A 223 12.00 3.00 -3.59
CA ASP A 223 10.72 2.41 -3.22
C ASP A 223 10.53 2.47 -1.70
N VAL A 224 9.43 3.08 -1.26
CA VAL A 224 9.19 3.32 0.15
C VAL A 224 8.45 2.13 0.76
N LEU A 225 9.04 1.51 1.77
CA LEU A 225 8.39 0.49 2.59
C LEU A 225 7.19 1.11 3.32
N VAL A 226 5.98 0.69 2.98
CA VAL A 226 4.75 1.16 3.63
C VAL A 226 4.41 0.28 4.83
N ARG A 227 4.38 -1.04 4.61
CA ARG A 227 4.06 -2.05 5.63
C ARG A 227 4.78 -3.37 5.37
N ASP A 228 5.15 -4.03 6.45
CA ASP A 228 5.74 -5.37 6.46
C ASP A 228 4.72 -6.42 6.95
N HIS A 229 5.10 -7.71 6.88
CA HIS A 229 4.30 -8.86 7.34
C HIS A 229 2.95 -8.99 6.61
N ILE A 230 3.00 -8.83 5.29
CA ILE A 230 1.89 -9.12 4.38
C ILE A 230 2.05 -10.54 3.87
N GLU A 231 0.95 -11.28 3.86
CA GLU A 231 0.88 -12.63 3.29
C GLU A 231 0.12 -12.64 1.97
N ASP A 232 -0.85 -11.74 1.82
CA ASP A 232 -1.64 -11.62 0.60
C ASP A 232 -2.06 -10.17 0.34
N MET A 233 -1.98 -9.75 -0.92
CA MET A 233 -2.51 -8.48 -1.42
C MET A 233 -3.27 -8.75 -2.71
N GLU A 234 -4.58 -8.52 -2.66
CA GLU A 234 -5.55 -8.72 -3.73
C GLU A 234 -6.18 -7.39 -4.15
N PHE A 235 -6.27 -7.18 -5.44
CA PHE A 235 -7.05 -6.09 -6.01
C PHE A 235 -7.98 -6.65 -7.09
N ILE A 236 -9.28 -6.37 -6.98
CA ILE A 236 -10.27 -6.87 -7.93
C ILE A 236 -11.01 -5.68 -8.54
N PRO A 237 -10.86 -5.42 -9.86
CA PRO A 237 -11.59 -4.35 -10.52
C PRO A 237 -13.07 -4.74 -10.69
N ILE A 238 -13.96 -3.82 -10.36
CA ILE A 238 -15.41 -3.97 -10.53
C ILE A 238 -15.98 -2.89 -11.46
N ASP A 239 -16.99 -3.26 -12.25
CA ASP A 239 -17.72 -2.35 -13.14
C ASP A 239 -18.88 -1.61 -12.43
N GLN A 240 -19.67 -0.86 -13.19
CA GLN A 240 -20.83 -0.11 -12.72
C GLN A 240 -21.89 -0.98 -12.03
N ASP A 241 -22.02 -2.22 -12.45
CA ASP A 241 -23.01 -3.16 -11.91
C ASP A 241 -22.43 -3.95 -10.72
N GLY A 242 -21.21 -3.64 -10.29
CA GLY A 242 -20.49 -4.35 -9.23
C GLY A 242 -19.96 -5.72 -9.67
N ARG A 243 -19.85 -5.98 -10.98
CA ARG A 243 -19.31 -7.25 -11.50
C ARG A 243 -17.82 -7.14 -11.69
N VAL A 244 -17.12 -8.24 -11.40
CA VAL A 244 -15.68 -8.33 -11.60
C VAL A 244 -15.34 -8.23 -13.09
N ILE A 245 -14.45 -7.30 -13.43
CA ILE A 245 -13.96 -7.13 -14.79
C ILE A 245 -12.81 -8.09 -15.02
N LYS A 246 -13.06 -9.21 -15.71
CA LYS A 246 -12.03 -10.19 -16.08
C LYS A 246 -12.34 -10.88 -17.42
N ASP A 247 -11.30 -11.39 -18.07
CA ASP A 247 -11.45 -12.22 -19.27
C ASP A 247 -11.75 -13.68 -18.91
N SER A 248 -11.96 -14.53 -19.92
CA SER A 248 -12.19 -15.98 -19.73
C SER A 248 -11.02 -16.70 -19.07
N SER A 249 -9.83 -16.12 -19.12
CA SER A 249 -8.59 -16.64 -18.53
C SER A 249 -8.32 -16.07 -17.13
N GLY A 250 -9.22 -15.23 -16.58
CA GLY A 250 -9.10 -14.65 -15.25
C GLY A 250 -8.14 -13.45 -15.14
N ASN A 251 -7.71 -12.86 -16.26
CA ASN A 251 -6.89 -11.65 -16.30
C ASN A 251 -7.75 -10.40 -16.16
N TYR A 252 -7.19 -9.36 -15.55
CA TYR A 252 -7.80 -8.05 -15.44
C TYR A 252 -7.41 -7.16 -16.64
N PRO A 253 -8.16 -6.06 -16.90
CA PRO A 253 -7.79 -5.07 -17.89
C PRO A 253 -6.40 -4.50 -17.60
N ALA A 254 -5.50 -4.60 -18.57
CA ALA A 254 -4.16 -4.02 -18.51
C ALA A 254 -3.69 -3.67 -19.94
N PRO A 255 -2.80 -2.66 -20.10
CA PRO A 255 -2.32 -2.20 -21.41
C PRO A 255 -1.83 -3.34 -22.30
N GLU A 256 -1.04 -4.25 -21.73
CA GLU A 256 -0.45 -5.39 -22.42
C GLU A 256 -1.47 -6.50 -22.79
N LYS A 257 -2.76 -6.37 -22.43
CA LYS A 257 -3.81 -7.40 -22.62
C LYS A 257 -4.85 -6.97 -23.68
N PRO A 258 -4.61 -7.23 -24.99
CA PRO A 258 -5.47 -6.72 -26.08
C PRO A 258 -6.93 -7.17 -26.00
N GLY A 259 -7.23 -8.36 -25.46
CA GLY A 259 -8.60 -8.88 -25.41
C GLY A 259 -9.53 -8.19 -24.38
N ILE A 260 -8.97 -7.42 -23.44
CA ILE A 260 -9.74 -6.80 -22.35
C ILE A 260 -9.30 -5.38 -21.99
N ARG A 261 -8.20 -4.87 -22.56
CA ARG A 261 -7.66 -3.53 -22.25
C ARG A 261 -8.69 -2.40 -22.40
N ASP A 262 -9.63 -2.49 -23.34
CA ASP A 262 -10.63 -1.45 -23.58
C ASP A 262 -11.53 -1.23 -22.36
N ARG A 263 -11.69 -2.26 -21.51
CA ARG A 263 -12.45 -2.19 -20.26
C ARG A 263 -11.71 -1.51 -19.11
N LEU A 264 -10.48 -1.00 -19.31
CA LEU A 264 -9.75 -0.20 -18.32
C LEU A 264 -10.56 1.03 -17.88
N TYR A 265 -11.31 1.65 -18.79
CA TYR A 265 -12.13 2.82 -18.52
C TYR A 265 -13.52 2.49 -17.93
N ASP A 266 -13.88 1.19 -17.89
CA ASP A 266 -15.12 0.71 -17.29
C ASP A 266 -15.00 0.50 -15.76
N ILE A 267 -13.78 0.58 -15.21
CA ILE A 267 -13.54 0.33 -13.78
C ILE A 267 -14.20 1.43 -12.93
N ARG A 268 -15.19 1.04 -12.12
CA ARG A 268 -15.93 1.92 -11.19
C ARG A 268 -15.50 1.75 -9.75
N GLY A 269 -14.83 0.65 -9.43
CA GLY A 269 -14.29 0.41 -8.12
C GLY A 269 -13.25 -0.69 -8.10
N VAL A 270 -12.61 -0.82 -6.94
CA VAL A 270 -11.65 -1.87 -6.64
C VAL A 270 -12.02 -2.47 -5.29
N ASP A 271 -12.24 -3.78 -5.27
CA ASP A 271 -12.26 -4.54 -4.02
C ASP A 271 -10.83 -4.86 -3.63
N ILE A 272 -10.45 -4.43 -2.44
CA ILE A 272 -9.12 -4.60 -1.87
C ILE A 272 -9.24 -5.66 -0.78
N LYS A 273 -8.42 -6.71 -0.85
CA LYS A 273 -8.21 -7.63 0.27
C LYS A 273 -6.73 -7.67 0.62
N LEU A 274 -6.43 -7.33 1.86
CA LEU A 274 -5.07 -7.43 2.41
C LEU A 274 -5.07 -8.42 3.56
N THR A 275 -4.16 -9.38 3.54
CA THR A 275 -3.95 -10.33 4.63
C THR A 275 -2.63 -10.04 5.32
N PHE A 276 -2.72 -9.70 6.60
CA PHE A 276 -1.58 -9.42 7.46
C PHE A 276 -1.28 -10.63 8.32
N ARG A 277 -0.01 -10.77 8.71
CA ARG A 277 0.47 -11.75 9.69
C ARG A 277 0.97 -11.06 10.96
N SER A 278 0.76 -11.68 12.12
CA SER A 278 1.34 -11.20 13.38
C SER A 278 2.86 -11.30 13.36
N LYS A 279 3.55 -10.37 14.04
CA LYS A 279 5.02 -10.41 14.11
C LYS A 279 5.48 -11.50 15.07
N GLU A 280 4.71 -11.68 16.13
CA GLU A 280 4.96 -12.68 17.16
C GLU A 280 4.02 -13.89 17.03
N PHE A 281 4.40 -15.00 17.67
CA PHE A 281 3.53 -16.17 17.78
C PHE A 281 2.27 -15.81 18.57
N PHE A 282 1.12 -15.98 17.93
CA PHE A 282 -0.19 -15.74 18.53
C PHE A 282 -0.77 -17.03 19.15
N PHE A 283 -0.57 -18.16 18.48
CA PHE A 283 -1.06 -19.46 18.91
C PHE A 283 0.00 -20.22 19.72
N ASN A 284 -0.44 -21.05 20.66
CA ASN A 284 0.48 -21.84 21.48
C ASN A 284 1.16 -22.96 20.66
N GLU A 285 0.40 -23.57 19.76
CA GLU A 285 0.80 -24.75 18.99
C GLU A 285 0.52 -24.53 17.49
N SER A 286 1.37 -25.12 16.66
CA SER A 286 1.18 -25.21 15.21
C SER A 286 0.03 -26.18 14.91
N SER A 287 -0.81 -25.86 13.93
CA SER A 287 -1.89 -26.75 13.52
C SER A 287 -1.36 -27.92 12.69
N THR A 288 -1.84 -29.13 12.97
CA THR A 288 -1.48 -30.36 12.24
C THR A 288 -2.72 -31.01 11.61
N GLY A 289 -2.55 -31.60 10.43
CA GLY A 289 -3.58 -32.41 9.77
C GLY A 289 -4.86 -31.65 9.40
N ALA A 290 -6.03 -32.13 9.86
CA ALA A 290 -7.34 -31.55 9.51
C ALA A 290 -7.64 -30.18 10.17
N ASN A 291 -6.78 -29.69 11.06
CA ASN A 291 -6.96 -28.42 11.79
C ASN A 291 -6.21 -27.24 11.15
N GLN A 292 -5.74 -27.39 9.91
CA GLN A 292 -5.06 -26.33 9.18
C GLN A 292 -5.95 -25.09 9.06
N LYS A 293 -5.36 -23.92 9.33
CA LYS A 293 -6.07 -22.66 9.19
C LYS A 293 -6.10 -22.29 7.72
N ILE A 294 -7.30 -22.25 7.17
CA ILE A 294 -7.55 -21.85 5.79
C ILE A 294 -8.02 -20.40 5.80
N ILE A 295 -7.34 -19.55 5.05
CA ILE A 295 -7.75 -18.18 4.78
C ILE A 295 -8.19 -18.13 3.34
N THR A 296 -9.47 -17.85 3.13
CA THR A 296 -10.05 -17.83 1.80
C THR A 296 -9.77 -16.49 1.11
N GLY A 297 -9.20 -16.54 -0.10
CA GLY A 297 -9.11 -15.43 -1.07
C GLY A 297 -10.47 -14.80 -1.37
N LEU A 298 -10.50 -13.58 -1.93
CA LEU A 298 -11.70 -13.14 -2.66
C LEU A 298 -11.81 -13.89 -4.00
N SER A 299 -10.67 -14.27 -4.58
CA SER A 299 -10.54 -15.28 -5.63
C SER A 299 -10.19 -16.66 -5.05
N GLU A 300 -9.91 -17.66 -5.90
CA GLU A 300 -9.43 -19.01 -5.56
C GLU A 300 -8.05 -19.06 -4.85
N ARG A 301 -7.57 -17.94 -4.30
CA ARG A 301 -6.29 -17.80 -3.58
C ARG A 301 -6.46 -18.18 -2.11
N ASN A 302 -6.64 -19.48 -1.86
CA ASN A 302 -6.73 -20.02 -0.50
C ASN A 302 -5.33 -20.22 0.08
N LEU A 303 -5.05 -19.60 1.23
CA LEU A 303 -3.82 -19.81 1.99
C LEU A 303 -4.09 -20.83 3.10
N GLN A 304 -3.39 -21.96 3.04
CA GLN A 304 -3.41 -22.97 4.11
C GLN A 304 -2.10 -22.89 4.89
N THR A 305 -2.21 -22.69 6.21
CA THR A 305 -1.03 -22.45 7.05
C THR A 305 -1.07 -23.29 8.30
N ASN A 306 0.13 -23.70 8.74
CA ASN A 306 0.34 -24.60 9.88
C ASN A 306 1.00 -23.91 11.06
N ASP A 307 1.40 -22.66 10.90
CA ASP A 307 2.22 -21.97 11.87
C ASP A 307 1.41 -21.38 13.04
N ARG A 308 2.16 -20.75 13.96
CA ARG A 308 1.62 -20.14 15.18
C ARG A 308 1.28 -18.66 15.01
N TYR A 309 1.35 -18.11 13.81
CA TYR A 309 1.06 -16.70 13.58
C TYR A 309 -0.42 -16.48 13.36
N LEU A 310 -0.94 -15.37 13.88
CA LEU A 310 -2.26 -14.90 13.53
C LEU A 310 -2.20 -14.30 12.13
N ARG A 311 -3.22 -14.59 11.34
CA ARG A 311 -3.46 -13.86 10.11
C ARG A 311 -4.85 -13.24 10.18
N ASP A 312 -4.94 -11.99 9.74
CA ASP A 312 -6.20 -11.25 9.71
C ASP A 312 -6.32 -10.56 8.35
N SER A 313 -7.50 -10.67 7.75
CA SER A 313 -7.77 -10.12 6.43
C SER A 313 -8.69 -8.92 6.55
N VAL A 314 -8.33 -7.82 5.90
CA VAL A 314 -9.18 -6.64 5.77
C VAL A 314 -9.65 -6.55 4.34
N ILE A 315 -10.97 -6.45 4.17
CA ILE A 315 -11.64 -6.33 2.87
C ILE A 315 -12.33 -4.98 2.81
N VAL A 316 -12.04 -4.19 1.79
CA VAL A 316 -12.74 -2.92 1.54
C VAL A 316 -12.94 -2.70 0.05
N THR A 317 -14.15 -2.27 -0.30
CA THR A 317 -14.50 -1.78 -1.64
C THR A 317 -14.26 -0.28 -1.73
N VAL A 318 -13.53 0.16 -2.75
CA VAL A 318 -13.26 1.58 -3.03
C VAL A 318 -13.79 1.96 -4.40
N GLY A 319 -14.74 2.89 -4.46
CA GLY A 319 -15.20 3.46 -5.72
C GLY A 319 -14.22 4.48 -6.29
N THR A 320 -14.00 4.43 -7.61
CA THR A 320 -13.26 5.44 -8.37
C THR A 320 -14.17 6.65 -8.61
N ARG A 321 -13.61 7.87 -8.61
CA ARG A 321 -14.41 9.10 -8.81
C ARG A 321 -14.35 9.64 -10.23
N ASN A 322 -13.24 9.41 -10.93
CA ASN A 322 -12.93 10.05 -12.20
C ASN A 322 -12.85 9.06 -13.37
N ILE A 323 -13.24 7.79 -13.16
CA ILE A 323 -13.13 6.74 -14.19
C ILE A 323 -14.53 6.30 -14.64
N GLY A 324 -14.75 6.41 -15.95
CA GLY A 324 -15.96 6.14 -16.74
C GLY A 324 -17.26 6.79 -16.28
N GLY A 325 -17.20 8.04 -15.85
CA GLY A 325 -18.32 8.92 -16.18
C GLY A 325 -18.46 9.05 -17.70
N GLN A 326 -19.66 9.36 -18.20
CA GLN A 326 -19.76 10.08 -19.46
C GLN A 326 -18.89 11.33 -19.30
N ALA A 327 -17.92 11.51 -20.21
CA ALA A 327 -17.02 12.65 -20.20
C ALA A 327 -17.81 13.95 -19.93
N PHE A 328 -17.33 14.75 -18.97
CA PHE A 328 -17.78 16.14 -18.82
C PHE A 328 -17.30 16.98 -19.99
#